data_AF-A0AAW6JL47-F1
#
_entry.id   AF-A0AAW6JL47-F1
#
_cell.length_a   1.000
_cell.length_b   1.000
_cell.length_c   1.000
_cell.angle_alpha   90.00
_cell.angle_beta   90.00
_cell.angle_gamma   90.00
#
_symmetry.space_group_name_H-M   'P 1'
#
loop_
_entity.id
_entity.type
_entity.pdbx_description
1 polymer ?
#
loop_
_entity_poly.entity_id
_entity_poly.type
_entity_poly.pdbx_seq_one_letter_code
_entity_poly.pdbx_strand_id
1 'polypeptide(L)'
;MSIEDKLTTPSKDFLADNAIQNGIKKVEEEKQEIQNLDIELRYTNSELEKIRKLTAILRLGKELFLESVISYVHFLFSEHKESIQKIIDEESENYQAELKQITPIEKMSKKDRDRFSGKIRLSPETSDKIEQLNMKDRINECLFVCWY
;
A
#
# COMPACT_ATOMS: atom_id res chain seq x y z
N MET A 1 -50.65 -32.46 -35.03
CA MET A 1 -50.20 -31.90 -33.74
C MET A 1 -48.76 -31.46 -33.94
N SER A 2 -48.54 -30.18 -34.11
CA SER A 2 -47.20 -29.62 -34.30
C SER A 2 -46.88 -28.79 -33.07
N ILE A 3 -45.90 -29.25 -32.28
CA ILE A 3 -45.35 -28.51 -31.16
C ILE A 3 -44.34 -27.55 -31.77
N GLU A 4 -44.71 -26.28 -31.88
CA GLU A 4 -43.77 -25.20 -32.21
C GLU A 4 -42.91 -24.91 -30.98
N ASP A 5 -41.64 -25.34 -31.05
CA ASP A 5 -40.58 -24.86 -30.18
C ASP A 5 -40.40 -23.36 -30.37
N LYS A 6 -40.94 -22.57 -29.43
CA LYS A 6 -40.61 -21.14 -29.31
C LYS A 6 -39.19 -21.01 -28.79
N LEU A 7 -38.22 -20.95 -29.70
CA LEU A 7 -36.91 -20.37 -29.42
C LEU A 7 -37.12 -18.91 -28.99
N THR A 8 -37.08 -18.66 -27.69
CA THR A 8 -36.97 -17.31 -27.13
C THR A 8 -35.54 -16.83 -27.33
N THR A 9 -35.25 -16.25 -28.49
CA THR A 9 -34.04 -15.43 -28.69
C THR A 9 -34.08 -14.29 -27.68
N PRO A 10 -33.02 -14.09 -26.87
CA PRO A 10 -32.95 -12.98 -25.93
C PRO A 10 -33.12 -11.66 -26.69
N SER A 11 -34.00 -10.77 -26.21
CA SER A 11 -34.17 -9.46 -26.84
C SER A 11 -32.84 -8.70 -26.80
N LYS A 12 -32.57 -7.88 -27.81
CA LYS A 12 -31.38 -7.01 -27.86
C LYS A 12 -31.22 -6.16 -26.60
N ASP A 13 -32.33 -5.79 -25.97
CA ASP A 13 -32.35 -4.99 -24.75
C ASP A 13 -31.81 -5.80 -23.56
N PHE A 14 -32.10 -7.09 -23.46
CA PHE A 14 -31.54 -7.96 -22.42
C PHE A 14 -30.01 -8.05 -22.51
N LEU A 15 -29.45 -8.12 -23.72
CA LEU A 15 -28.00 -8.14 -23.92
C LEU A 15 -27.34 -6.80 -23.56
N ALA A 16 -28.00 -5.69 -23.88
CA ALA A 16 -27.53 -4.35 -23.53
C ALA A 16 -27.58 -4.11 -22.01
N ASP A 17 -28.69 -4.45 -21.37
CA ASP A 17 -28.87 -4.30 -19.92
C ASP A 17 -27.88 -5.16 -19.13
N ASN A 18 -27.61 -6.39 -19.60
CA ASN A 18 -26.65 -7.27 -18.97
C ASN A 18 -25.20 -6.79 -19.18
N ALA A 19 -24.88 -6.21 -20.34
CA ALA A 19 -23.58 -5.58 -20.56
C ALA A 19 -23.38 -4.34 -19.67
N ILE A 20 -24.42 -3.52 -19.49
CA ILE A 20 -24.40 -2.36 -18.59
C ILE A 20 -24.23 -2.80 -17.13
N GLN A 21 -25.01 -3.79 -16.68
CA GLN A 21 -24.90 -4.36 -15.33
C GLN A 21 -23.50 -4.93 -15.05
N ASN A 22 -22.93 -5.68 -16.00
CA ASN A 22 -21.57 -6.21 -15.87
C ASN A 22 -20.53 -5.09 -15.86
N GLY A 23 -20.72 -4.03 -16.66
CA GLY A 23 -19.85 -2.85 -16.63
C GLY A 23 -19.89 -2.12 -15.28
N ILE A 24 -21.08 -1.91 -14.73
CA ILE A 24 -21.27 -1.28 -13.41
C ILE A 24 -20.62 -2.14 -12.32
N LYS A 25 -20.90 -3.45 -12.32
CA LYS A 25 -20.35 -4.39 -11.35
C LYS A 25 -18.82 -4.41 -11.38
N LYS A 26 -18.21 -4.39 -12.56
CA LYS A 26 -16.76 -4.37 -12.73
C LYS A 26 -16.14 -3.08 -12.20
N VAL A 27 -16.79 -1.94 -12.42
CA VAL A 27 -16.36 -0.65 -11.85
C VAL A 27 -16.51 -0.64 -10.32
N GLU A 28 -17.54 -1.29 -9.78
CA GLU A 28 -17.73 -1.46 -8.34
C GLU A 28 -16.68 -2.38 -7.72
N GLU A 29 -16.35 -3.49 -8.39
CA GLU A 29 -15.28 -4.43 -8.00
C GLU A 29 -13.91 -3.73 -8.02
N GLU A 30 -13.58 -2.99 -9.08
CA GLU A 30 -12.35 -2.17 -9.15
C GLU A 30 -12.32 -1.10 -8.05
N LYS A 31 -13.47 -0.48 -7.72
CA LYS A 31 -13.56 0.47 -6.59
C LYS A 31 -13.33 -0.19 -5.23
N GLN A 32 -13.74 -1.45 -5.04
CA GLN A 32 -13.50 -2.18 -3.80
C GLN A 32 -12.03 -2.61 -3.69
N GLU A 33 -11.39 -3.01 -4.78
CA GLU A 33 -9.93 -3.24 -4.80
C GLU A 33 -9.16 -1.96 -4.47
N ILE A 34 -9.63 -0.79 -4.95
CA ILE A 34 -9.03 0.51 -4.65
C ILE A 34 -9.09 0.88 -3.15
N GLN A 35 -10.04 0.35 -2.37
CA GLN A 35 -10.12 0.64 -0.92
C GLN A 35 -9.00 -0.02 -0.10
N ASN A 36 -8.33 -1.05 -0.65
CA ASN A 36 -7.21 -1.72 0.02
C ASN A 36 -5.86 -1.00 -0.18
N LEU A 37 -5.83 0.15 -0.86
CA LEU A 37 -4.61 0.88 -1.23
C LEU A 37 -4.12 1.87 -0.16
N ASP A 38 -4.90 2.13 0.88
CA ASP A 38 -4.53 3.05 1.95
C ASP A 38 -3.77 2.29 3.06
N ILE A 39 -2.50 2.64 3.26
CA ILE A 39 -1.69 2.10 4.37
C ILE A 39 -1.48 3.17 5.45
N GLU A 40 -1.58 2.76 6.71
CA GLU A 40 -1.21 3.62 7.85
C GLU A 40 0.30 3.55 8.06
N LEU A 41 0.94 4.72 7.96
CA LEU A 41 2.35 4.88 8.22
C LEU A 41 2.57 5.55 9.56
N ARG A 42 3.54 5.01 10.31
CA ARG A 42 4.01 5.52 11.58
C ARG A 42 5.51 5.70 11.51
N TYR A 43 5.94 6.94 11.70
CA TYR A 43 7.34 7.33 11.57
C TYR A 43 7.94 7.56 12.95
N THR A 44 9.21 7.18 13.06
CA THR A 44 10.10 7.57 14.15
C THR A 44 10.81 8.90 13.84
N ASN A 45 11.55 9.45 14.80
CA ASN A 45 12.31 10.67 14.55
C ASN A 45 13.42 10.45 13.52
N SER A 46 14.12 9.31 13.58
CA SER A 46 15.18 8.99 12.64
C SER A 46 14.65 8.86 11.20
N GLU A 47 13.49 8.24 11.01
CA GLU A 47 12.85 8.10 9.70
C GLU A 47 12.39 9.44 9.13
N LEU A 48 11.80 10.32 9.95
CA LEU A 48 11.42 11.66 9.48
C LEU A 48 12.63 12.47 9.01
N GLU A 49 13.78 12.33 9.68
CA GLU A 49 15.03 12.93 9.23
C GLU A 49 15.55 12.31 7.94
N LYS A 50 15.48 10.97 7.78
CA LYS A 50 15.83 10.27 6.54
C LYS A 50 14.96 10.75 5.37
N ILE A 51 13.63 10.77 5.54
CA ILE A 51 12.67 11.27 4.54
C ILE A 51 13.02 12.71 4.16
N ARG A 52 13.19 13.60 5.13
CA ARG A 52 13.50 15.02 4.87
C ARG A 52 14.79 15.17 4.05
N LYS A 53 15.85 14.46 4.41
CA LYS A 53 17.13 14.51 3.69
C LYS A 53 17.01 13.94 2.28
N LEU A 54 16.43 12.76 2.13
CA LEU A 54 16.36 12.05 0.87
C LEU A 54 15.41 12.72 -0.12
N THR A 55 14.23 13.17 0.32
CA THR A 55 13.31 13.92 -0.54
C THR A 55 13.92 15.24 -1.03
N ALA A 56 14.71 15.92 -0.20
CA ALA A 56 15.42 17.14 -0.61
C ALA A 56 16.51 16.86 -1.65
N ILE A 57 17.28 15.78 -1.48
CA ILE A 57 18.35 15.38 -2.41
C ILE A 57 17.76 14.92 -3.75
N LEU A 58 16.75 14.06 -3.70
CA LEU A 58 16.14 13.44 -4.87
C LEU A 58 15.11 14.36 -5.56
N ARG A 59 14.71 15.46 -4.90
CA ARG A 59 13.66 16.38 -5.35
C ARG A 59 12.34 15.67 -5.64
N LEU A 60 11.97 14.72 -4.78
CA LEU A 60 10.75 13.92 -4.90
C LEU A 60 9.70 14.39 -3.89
N GLY A 61 8.43 14.31 -4.29
CA GLY A 61 7.30 14.38 -3.36
C GLY A 61 7.34 13.19 -2.38
N LYS A 62 6.73 13.36 -1.20
CA LYS A 62 6.78 12.35 -0.13
C LYS A 62 6.16 11.03 -0.58
N GLU A 63 5.04 11.08 -1.28
CA GLU A 63 4.30 9.91 -1.73
C GLU A 63 5.10 9.11 -2.75
N LEU A 64 5.60 9.79 -3.80
CA LEU A 64 6.43 9.16 -4.83
C LEU A 64 7.73 8.59 -4.25
N PHE A 65 8.32 9.29 -3.27
CA PHE A 65 9.48 8.79 -2.56
C PHE A 65 9.18 7.49 -1.80
N LEU A 66 8.06 7.43 -1.07
CA LEU A 66 7.65 6.22 -0.34
C LEU A 66 7.38 5.04 -1.29
N GLU A 67 6.69 5.26 -2.41
CA GLU A 67 6.48 4.19 -3.41
C GLU A 67 7.79 3.69 -4.01
N SER A 68 8.74 4.60 -4.24
CA SER A 68 10.08 4.26 -4.73
C SER A 68 10.86 3.43 -3.70
N VAL A 69 10.75 3.77 -2.42
CA VAL A 69 11.35 3.02 -1.32
C VAL A 69 10.75 1.62 -1.22
N ILE A 70 9.42 1.49 -1.29
CA ILE A 70 8.74 0.18 -1.27
C ILE A 70 9.19 -0.67 -2.45
N SER A 71 9.26 -0.07 -3.64
CA SER A 71 9.75 -0.77 -4.84
C SER A 71 11.20 -1.24 -4.69
N TYR A 72 12.05 -0.43 -4.06
CA TYR A 72 13.44 -0.80 -3.79
C TYR A 72 13.56 -1.95 -2.79
N VAL A 73 12.80 -1.90 -1.69
CA VAL A 73 12.73 -3.00 -0.72
C VAL A 73 12.25 -4.28 -1.42
N HIS A 74 11.21 -4.19 -2.26
CA HIS A 74 10.72 -5.33 -3.03
C HIS A 74 11.81 -5.96 -3.91
N PHE A 75 12.54 -5.14 -4.66
CA PHE A 75 13.66 -5.59 -5.48
C PHE A 75 14.75 -6.30 -4.65
N LEU A 76 15.12 -5.75 -3.50
CA LEU A 76 16.10 -6.38 -2.62
C LEU A 76 15.62 -7.73 -2.07
N PHE A 77 14.32 -7.85 -1.76
CA PHE A 77 13.70 -9.09 -1.33
C PHE A 77 13.66 -10.15 -2.43
N SER A 78 13.39 -9.77 -3.68
CA SER A 78 13.38 -10.71 -4.79
C SER A 78 14.75 -11.32 -5.05
N GLU A 79 15.82 -10.55 -4.85
CA GLU A 79 17.20 -11.00 -5.13
C GLU A 79 17.88 -11.67 -3.91
N HIS A 80 17.59 -11.18 -2.69
CA HIS A 80 18.39 -11.49 -1.49
C HIS A 80 17.54 -11.73 -0.23
N LYS A 81 16.37 -12.37 -0.38
CA LYS A 81 15.36 -12.56 0.67
C LYS A 81 15.90 -12.88 2.07
N GLU A 82 16.73 -13.91 2.22
CA GLU A 82 17.21 -14.36 3.55
C GLU A 82 18.11 -13.32 4.23
N SER A 83 19.03 -12.71 3.46
CA SER A 83 19.94 -11.69 3.98
C SER A 83 19.19 -10.44 4.40
N ILE A 84 18.25 -9.97 3.58
CA ILE A 84 17.48 -8.75 3.87
C ILE A 84 16.52 -8.98 5.03
N GLN A 85 15.89 -10.15 5.14
CA GLN A 85 15.00 -10.46 6.27
C GLN A 85 15.72 -10.30 7.61
N LYS A 86 16.97 -10.77 7.69
CA LYS A 86 17.78 -10.62 8.90
C LYS A 86 18.03 -9.14 9.25
N ILE A 87 18.34 -8.31 8.24
CA ILE A 87 18.56 -6.88 8.45
C ILE A 87 17.26 -6.21 8.91
N ILE A 88 16.10 -6.59 8.34
CA ILE A 88 14.81 -6.09 8.81
C ILE A 88 14.59 -6.47 10.27
N ASP A 89 14.83 -7.72 10.65
CA ASP A 89 14.55 -8.16 12.02
C ASP A 89 15.44 -7.41 13.04
N GLU A 90 16.71 -7.16 12.71
CA GLU A 90 17.63 -6.34 13.52
C GLU A 90 17.17 -4.88 13.61
N GLU A 91 16.78 -4.28 12.48
CA GLU A 91 16.32 -2.88 12.42
C GLU A 91 14.93 -2.67 13.03
N SER A 92 14.10 -3.71 13.03
CA SER A 92 12.77 -3.69 13.64
C SER A 92 12.86 -3.45 15.14
N GLU A 93 13.89 -3.98 15.82
CA GLU A 93 14.10 -3.73 17.24
C GLU A 93 14.39 -2.25 17.51
N ASN A 94 15.24 -1.63 16.67
CA ASN A 94 15.56 -0.21 16.75
C ASN A 94 14.31 0.65 16.49
N TYR A 95 13.56 0.35 15.43
CA TYR A 95 12.30 1.01 15.13
C TYR A 95 11.32 0.95 16.31
N GLN A 96 11.10 -0.24 16.88
CA GLN A 96 10.20 -0.43 18.00
C GLN A 96 10.67 0.29 19.27
N ALA A 97 11.98 0.38 19.50
CA ALA A 97 12.55 1.14 20.61
C ALA A 97 12.33 2.65 20.45
N GLU A 98 12.52 3.20 19.25
CA GLU A 98 12.23 4.60 18.95
C GLU A 98 10.73 4.90 19.02
N LEU A 99 9.89 4.01 18.48
CA LEU A 99 8.43 4.17 18.48
C LEU A 99 7.86 4.27 19.89
N LYS A 100 8.42 3.52 20.86
CA LYS A 100 8.02 3.60 22.28
C LYS A 100 8.27 4.99 22.88
N GLN A 101 9.30 5.71 22.44
CA GLN A 101 9.61 7.06 22.95
C GLN A 101 8.58 8.10 22.50
N ILE A 102 7.92 7.84 21.38
CA ILE A 102 6.88 8.70 20.79
C ILE A 102 5.46 8.18 21.04
N THR A 103 5.30 7.12 21.83
CA THR A 103 4.00 6.56 22.24
C THR A 103 3.71 6.93 23.69
N PRO A 104 2.47 7.31 24.07
CA PRO A 104 1.25 7.33 23.27
C PRO A 104 1.08 8.60 22.43
N ILE A 105 0.86 8.41 21.12
CA ILE A 105 0.67 9.48 20.13
C ILE A 105 -0.66 10.23 20.35
N GLU A 106 -1.60 9.61 21.06
CA GLU A 106 -2.90 10.19 21.42
C GLU A 106 -2.77 11.37 22.37
N LYS A 107 -1.69 11.40 23.19
CA LYS A 107 -1.40 12.48 24.12
C LYS A 107 -0.66 13.67 23.47
N MET A 108 -0.25 13.53 22.22
CA MET A 108 0.46 14.57 21.48
C MET A 108 -0.48 15.63 20.91
N SER A 109 0.09 16.80 20.58
CA SER A 109 -0.62 17.83 19.83
C SER A 109 -1.07 17.28 18.47
N LYS A 110 -2.16 17.83 17.90
CA LYS A 110 -2.63 17.42 16.56
C LYS A 110 -1.51 17.54 15.50
N LYS A 111 -0.73 18.61 15.57
CA LYS A 111 0.38 18.86 14.65
C LYS A 111 1.46 17.77 14.74
N ASP A 112 1.81 17.35 15.95
CA ASP A 112 2.82 16.30 16.14
C ASP A 112 2.27 14.93 15.74
N ARG A 113 0.99 14.67 16.02
CA ARG A 113 0.32 13.45 15.56
C ARG A 113 0.34 13.34 14.04
N ASP A 114 -0.04 14.40 13.33
CA ASP A 114 -0.04 14.44 11.85
C ASP A 114 1.38 14.35 11.27
N ARG A 115 2.41 14.68 12.07
CA ARG A 115 3.82 14.55 11.68
C ARG A 115 4.29 13.09 11.77
N PHE A 116 3.97 12.41 12.86
CA PHE A 116 4.43 11.04 13.15
C PHE A 116 3.51 9.95 12.61
N SER A 117 2.27 10.29 12.22
CA SER A 117 1.32 9.35 11.64
C SER A 117 0.64 9.93 10.42
N GLY A 118 0.38 9.09 9.43
CA GLY A 118 -0.34 9.50 8.24
C GLY A 118 -0.81 8.31 7.43
N LYS A 119 -1.77 8.54 6.53
CA LYS A 119 -2.18 7.55 5.53
C LYS A 119 -1.60 7.94 4.19
N ILE A 120 -1.07 6.97 3.47
CA ILE A 120 -0.71 7.13 2.07
C ILE A 120 -1.59 6.19 1.25
N ARG A 121 -2.11 6.72 0.15
CA ARG A 121 -2.75 5.93 -0.88
C ARG A 121 -1.70 5.48 -1.87
N LEU A 122 -1.49 4.17 -1.96
CA LEU A 122 -0.53 3.57 -2.86
C LEU A 122 -1.11 3.41 -4.25
N SER A 123 -0.23 3.41 -5.25
CA SER A 123 -0.51 2.89 -6.57
C SER A 123 -0.79 1.37 -6.49
N PRO A 124 -1.65 0.84 -7.38
CA PRO A 124 -1.95 -0.60 -7.42
C PRO A 124 -0.68 -1.46 -7.50
N GLU A 125 0.28 -1.07 -8.35
CA GLU A 125 1.55 -1.76 -8.50
C GLU A 125 2.34 -1.83 -7.18
N THR A 126 2.35 -0.74 -6.41
CA THR A 126 3.06 -0.70 -5.13
C THR A 126 2.34 -1.52 -4.06
N SER A 127 1.00 -1.52 -4.07
CA SER A 127 0.21 -2.37 -3.19
C SER A 127 0.51 -3.85 -3.42
N ASP A 128 0.52 -4.30 -4.67
CA ASP A 128 0.83 -5.68 -5.04
C ASP A 128 2.22 -6.10 -4.54
N LYS A 129 3.22 -5.21 -4.63
CA LYS A 129 4.57 -5.45 -4.09
C LYS A 129 4.55 -5.66 -2.58
N ILE A 130 3.77 -4.88 -1.82
CA ILE A 130 3.64 -5.07 -0.36
C ILE A 130 3.00 -6.42 -0.05
N GLU A 131 1.99 -6.84 -0.81
CA GLU A 131 1.36 -8.15 -0.64
C GLU A 131 2.38 -9.28 -0.86
N GLN A 132 3.17 -9.18 -1.93
CA GLN A 132 4.22 -10.15 -2.25
C GLN A 132 5.33 -10.21 -1.19
N LEU A 133 5.59 -9.10 -0.51
CA LEU A 133 6.53 -9.04 0.62
C LEU A 133 5.96 -9.67 1.89
N ASN A 134 4.65 -9.91 1.97
CA ASN A 134 3.96 -10.30 3.20
C ASN A 134 4.22 -9.33 4.37
N MET A 135 4.26 -8.03 4.06
CA MET A 135 4.64 -6.97 5.01
C MET A 135 3.54 -5.94 5.26
N LYS A 136 2.28 -6.24 4.94
CA LYS A 136 1.16 -5.30 5.13
C LYS A 136 1.14 -4.68 6.52
N ASP A 137 1.38 -5.49 7.56
CA ASP A 137 1.34 -5.04 8.97
C ASP A 137 2.67 -4.49 9.48
N ARG A 138 3.78 -4.78 8.77
CA ARG A 138 5.15 -4.45 9.19
C ARG A 138 5.84 -3.48 8.24
N ILE A 139 5.11 -2.87 7.30
CA ILE A 139 5.70 -2.01 6.27
C ILE A 139 6.53 -0.88 6.88
N ASN A 140 6.08 -0.31 8.00
CA ASN A 140 6.82 0.74 8.71
C ASN A 140 8.20 0.28 9.17
N GLU A 141 8.37 -1.00 9.51
CA GLU A 141 9.63 -1.54 10.02
C GLU A 141 10.65 -1.78 8.89
N CYS A 142 10.21 -1.84 7.63
CA CYS A 142 11.07 -2.24 6.52
C CYS A 142 11.48 -1.10 5.57
N LEU A 143 10.74 0.00 5.55
CA LEU A 143 10.92 1.07 4.55
C LEU A 143 12.35 1.63 4.56
N PHE A 144 12.95 1.82 5.73
CA PHE A 144 14.23 2.55 5.86
C PHE A 144 15.44 1.69 6.23
N VAL A 145 15.27 0.36 6.18
CA VAL A 145 16.25 -0.64 6.63
C VAL A 145 17.54 -0.64 5.80
N CYS A 146 17.45 -0.30 4.51
CA CYS A 146 18.58 -0.35 3.58
C CYS A 146 19.22 1.01 3.28
N TRP A 147 18.86 2.06 4.04
CA TRP A 147 19.30 3.43 3.82
C TRP A 147 20.19 3.91 4.98
N TYR A 148 21.44 3.45 4.94
CA TYR A 148 22.52 3.76 5.88
C TYR A 148 23.63 4.59 5.22
#